data_AF-A0AAV0EJN9-F1
#
_entry.id   AF-A0AAV0EJN9-F1
#
_cell.length_a   1.000
_cell.length_b   1.000
_cell.length_c   1.000
_cell.angle_alpha   90.00
_cell.angle_beta   90.00
_cell.angle_gamma   90.00
#
_symmetry.space_group_name_H-M   'P 1'
#
loop_
_entity.id
_entity.type
_entity.pdbx_description
1 polymer ?
#
loop_
_entity_poly.entity_id
_entity_poly.type
_entity_poly.pdbx_seq_one_letter_code
_entity_poly.pdbx_strand_id
1 'polypeptide(L)'
;MAAADGIVNDSQIQSVQKKECEYELLREERIKENQEKIKKLGLVSLSLRFKSVKPHKSPKTPKPISPVPSSQPPRRSLRLQNVTPTNYTEIPLAKKAKWSELEDDLIGSKEEVYTEEHEKLLGSTELDWTLFVDGYGTDGKRIYDPIEGKTCHQCRQKTLGLRTNCSKCKMLHGQFCGDCLYMRYGEHVLEANENTNWICPVCRGICNCSFCRQAKGFPPTGPLYRKIKKLGYKSVAHYLIQTRRQKIAPENDLPVKTVEKEEKEEKEAC
;
A
#
# COMPACT_ATOMS: atom_id res chain seq x y z
N MET A 1 4.52 -46.47 46.65
CA MET A 1 4.43 -47.18 45.35
C MET A 1 4.86 -46.19 44.28
N ALA A 2 5.78 -46.64 43.43
CA ALA A 2 6.80 -45.85 42.74
C ALA A 2 6.29 -44.99 41.56
N ALA A 3 7.00 -43.89 41.33
CA ALA A 3 6.99 -43.09 40.11
C ALA A 3 7.54 -43.90 38.94
N ALA A 4 6.92 -43.77 37.76
CA ALA A 4 7.40 -44.36 36.52
C ALA A 4 7.78 -43.23 35.55
N ASP A 5 9.08 -42.92 35.51
CA ASP A 5 9.70 -42.04 34.52
C ASP A 5 9.78 -42.75 33.15
N GLY A 6 9.32 -42.07 32.11
CA GLY A 6 9.38 -42.54 30.73
C GLY A 6 10.77 -42.35 30.13
N ILE A 7 11.49 -43.46 29.94
CA ILE A 7 12.76 -43.50 29.20
C ILE A 7 12.43 -43.53 27.70
N VAL A 8 12.65 -42.40 27.02
CA VAL A 8 12.67 -42.34 25.55
C VAL A 8 14.02 -42.87 25.07
N ASN A 9 14.00 -43.87 24.20
CA ASN A 9 15.16 -44.60 23.68
C ASN A 9 16.09 -43.67 22.83
N ASP A 10 17.28 -43.39 23.35
CA ASP A 10 18.34 -42.55 22.74
C ASP A 10 18.79 -43.06 21.35
N SER A 11 18.71 -44.38 21.14
CA SER A 11 19.00 -45.03 19.86
C SER A 11 18.02 -44.65 18.74
N GLN A 12 16.75 -44.38 19.07
CA GLN A 12 15.73 -43.99 18.11
C GLN A 12 15.99 -42.56 17.63
N ILE A 13 16.37 -41.66 18.56
CA ILE A 13 16.67 -40.25 18.29
C ILE A 13 17.90 -40.12 17.39
N GLN A 14 18.97 -40.86 17.68
CA GLN A 14 20.18 -40.88 16.84
C GLN A 14 19.92 -41.42 15.42
N SER A 15 19.01 -42.40 15.28
CA SER A 15 18.65 -42.94 13.96
C SER A 15 17.86 -41.96 13.09
N VAL A 16 17.03 -41.11 13.72
CA VAL A 16 16.24 -40.07 13.03
C VAL A 16 17.13 -38.90 12.65
N GLN A 17 17.99 -38.44 13.56
CA GLN A 17 18.98 -37.38 13.28
C GLN A 17 19.94 -37.77 12.15
N LYS A 18 20.37 -39.04 12.10
CA LYS A 18 21.22 -39.55 11.01
C LYS A 18 20.50 -39.54 9.66
N LYS A 19 19.20 -39.88 9.64
CA LYS A 19 18.37 -39.85 8.42
C LYS A 19 18.06 -38.42 7.94
N GLU A 20 17.85 -37.47 8.85
CA GLU A 20 17.70 -36.06 8.51
C GLU A 20 18.99 -35.47 7.91
N CYS A 21 20.15 -35.83 8.49
CA CYS A 21 21.45 -35.43 7.96
C CYS A 21 21.72 -36.01 6.54
N GLU A 22 21.40 -37.29 6.34
CA GLU A 22 21.53 -37.95 5.03
C GLU A 22 20.58 -37.34 3.97
N TYR A 23 19.36 -37.00 4.36
CA TYR A 23 18.40 -36.36 3.47
C TYR A 23 18.84 -34.97 3.02
N GLU A 24 19.37 -34.13 3.93
CA GLU A 24 19.85 -32.79 3.57
C GLU A 24 21.05 -32.86 2.62
N LEU A 25 21.97 -33.82 2.81
CA LEU A 25 23.08 -34.04 1.87
C LEU A 25 22.59 -34.41 0.45
N LEU A 26 21.64 -35.34 0.34
CA LEU A 26 21.03 -35.69 -0.95
C LEU A 26 20.23 -34.54 -1.56
N ARG A 27 19.63 -33.68 -0.72
CA ARG A 27 18.91 -32.49 -1.16
C ARG A 27 19.88 -31.44 -1.72
N GLU A 28 21.00 -31.20 -1.05
CA GLU A 28 22.06 -30.29 -1.53
C GLU A 28 22.67 -30.75 -2.84
N GLU A 29 22.94 -32.05 -2.98
CA GLU A 29 23.47 -32.63 -4.23
C GLU A 29 22.49 -32.41 -5.41
N ARG A 30 21.19 -32.66 -5.21
CA ARG A 30 20.17 -32.38 -6.22
C ARG A 30 20.05 -30.89 -6.55
N ILE A 31 20.19 -30.01 -5.56
CA ILE A 31 20.20 -28.56 -5.78
C ILE A 31 21.40 -28.18 -6.66
N LYS A 32 22.58 -28.73 -6.37
CA LYS A 32 23.81 -28.49 -7.13
C LYS A 32 23.70 -28.99 -8.57
N GLU A 33 23.22 -30.22 -8.77
CA GLU A 33 22.96 -30.75 -10.12
C GLU A 33 21.99 -29.87 -10.91
N ASN A 34 20.90 -29.42 -10.28
CA ASN A 34 19.91 -28.56 -10.92
C ASN A 34 20.51 -27.20 -11.29
N GLN A 35 21.36 -26.62 -10.43
CA GLN A 35 22.09 -25.40 -10.75
C GLN A 35 23.05 -25.59 -11.92
N GLU A 36 23.76 -26.71 -12.00
CA GLU A 36 24.64 -27.05 -13.11
C GLU A 36 23.88 -27.26 -14.41
N LYS A 37 22.73 -27.95 -14.37
CA LYS A 37 21.81 -28.09 -15.51
C LYS A 37 21.32 -26.73 -16.00
N ILE A 38 20.91 -25.83 -15.10
CA ILE A 38 20.48 -24.47 -15.44
C ILE A 38 21.61 -23.66 -16.10
N LYS A 39 22.85 -23.79 -15.58
CA LYS A 39 24.04 -23.16 -16.17
C LYS A 39 24.35 -23.74 -17.56
N LYS A 40 24.31 -25.07 -17.71
CA LYS A 40 24.56 -25.78 -18.98
C LYS A 40 23.55 -25.40 -20.07
N LEU A 41 22.29 -25.18 -19.68
CA LEU A 41 21.23 -24.72 -20.59
C LEU A 41 21.30 -23.22 -20.90
N GLY A 42 22.27 -22.48 -20.32
CA GLY A 42 22.46 -21.06 -20.59
C GLY A 42 21.32 -20.16 -20.09
N LEU A 43 20.47 -20.65 -19.19
CA LEU A 43 19.29 -19.92 -18.72
C LEU A 43 19.66 -18.62 -17.97
N VAL A 44 20.78 -18.63 -17.24
CA VAL A 44 21.28 -17.45 -16.51
C VAL A 44 21.73 -16.35 -17.47
N SER A 45 22.47 -16.71 -18.52
CA SER A 45 22.95 -15.75 -19.52
C SER A 45 21.81 -15.22 -20.40
N LEU A 46 20.83 -16.07 -20.72
CA LEU A 46 19.59 -15.65 -21.41
C LEU A 46 18.78 -14.65 -20.57
N SER A 47 18.61 -14.90 -19.26
CA SER A 47 17.90 -13.99 -18.36
C SER A 47 18.53 -12.59 -18.33
N LEU A 48 19.86 -12.53 -18.32
CA LEU A 48 20.60 -11.26 -18.35
C LEU A 48 20.43 -10.52 -19.70
N ARG A 49 20.39 -11.24 -20.82
CA ARG A 49 20.14 -10.65 -22.14
C ARG A 49 18.74 -10.04 -22.25
N PHE A 50 17.72 -10.72 -21.75
CA PHE A 50 16.34 -10.19 -21.78
C PHE A 50 16.10 -9.04 -20.80
N LYS A 51 16.87 -8.96 -19.70
CA LYS A 51 16.82 -7.82 -18.77
C LYS A 51 17.56 -6.57 -19.29
N SER A 52 18.46 -6.73 -20.27
CA SER A 52 19.21 -5.64 -20.90
C SER A 52 18.42 -4.93 -22.01
N VAL A 53 17.40 -5.59 -22.58
CA VAL A 53 16.52 -4.96 -23.56
C VAL A 53 15.54 -4.04 -22.83
N LYS A 54 15.86 -2.75 -22.77
CA LYS A 54 14.86 -1.72 -22.45
C LYS A 54 13.72 -1.86 -23.48
N PRO A 55 12.45 -1.86 -23.08
CA PRO A 55 11.37 -1.79 -24.06
C PRO A 55 11.53 -0.48 -24.84
N HIS A 56 11.88 -0.57 -26.12
CA HIS A 56 11.72 0.55 -27.03
C HIS A 56 10.24 0.91 -27.01
N LYS A 57 9.91 2.11 -26.52
CA LYS A 57 8.59 2.70 -26.75
C LYS A 57 8.51 2.95 -28.25
N SER A 58 7.86 2.04 -28.97
CA SER A 58 7.38 2.38 -30.30
C SER A 58 6.42 3.58 -30.15
N PRO A 59 6.50 4.59 -31.05
CA PRO A 59 5.46 5.60 -31.13
C PRO A 59 4.12 4.90 -31.27
N LYS A 60 3.11 5.32 -30.50
CA LYS A 60 1.73 4.88 -30.72
C LYS A 60 1.31 5.41 -32.09
N THR A 61 1.48 4.63 -33.15
CA THR A 61 0.78 4.87 -34.40
C THR A 61 -0.70 4.60 -34.14
N PRO A 62 -1.62 5.51 -34.52
CA PRO A 62 -3.03 5.18 -34.54
C PRO A 62 -3.22 4.00 -35.50
N LYS A 63 -3.89 2.94 -35.04
CA LYS A 63 -4.23 1.79 -35.87
C LYS A 63 -5.09 2.29 -37.05
N PRO A 64 -4.72 2.02 -38.31
CA PRO A 64 -5.66 2.15 -39.41
C PRO A 64 -6.78 1.12 -39.19
N ILE A 65 -8.03 1.58 -39.22
CA ILE A 65 -9.18 0.69 -39.34
C ILE A 65 -9.19 0.23 -40.80
N SER A 66 -8.62 -0.95 -41.06
CA SER A 66 -8.73 -1.61 -42.36
C SER A 66 -9.85 -2.64 -42.29
N PRO A 67 -10.92 -2.53 -43.11
CA PRO A 67 -12.00 -3.51 -43.15
C PRO A 67 -11.68 -4.61 -44.18
N VAL A 68 -10.60 -5.38 -43.97
CA VAL A 68 -10.29 -6.51 -44.86
C VAL A 68 -10.11 -7.80 -44.03
N PRO A 69 -10.89 -8.87 -44.30
CA PRO A 69 -10.73 -10.15 -43.63
C PRO A 69 -9.37 -10.77 -43.97
N SER A 70 -8.56 -11.02 -42.93
CA SER A 70 -7.34 -11.83 -43.05
C SER A 70 -7.70 -13.28 -43.34
N SER A 71 -7.20 -13.83 -44.46
CA SER A 71 -7.43 -15.22 -44.93
C SER A 71 -6.66 -16.28 -44.13
N GLN A 72 -6.02 -15.91 -43.01
CA GLN A 72 -5.30 -16.85 -42.17
C GLN A 72 -6.21 -17.43 -41.09
N PRO A 73 -6.27 -18.77 -40.92
CA PRO A 73 -7.07 -19.36 -39.87
C PRO A 73 -6.56 -18.89 -38.50
N PRO A 74 -7.47 -18.57 -37.56
CA PRO A 74 -7.07 -18.13 -36.23
C PRO A 74 -6.23 -19.24 -35.60
N ARG A 75 -5.06 -18.86 -35.06
CA ARG A 75 -4.12 -19.75 -34.36
C ARG A 75 -4.72 -20.20 -33.02
N ARG A 76 -5.81 -20.98 -33.09
CA ARG A 76 -6.58 -21.47 -31.96
C ARG A 76 -6.24 -22.94 -31.75
N SER A 77 -5.91 -23.30 -30.51
CA SER A 77 -5.67 -24.69 -30.14
C SER A 77 -6.91 -25.54 -30.42
N LEU A 78 -6.69 -26.75 -30.94
CA LEU A 78 -7.75 -27.74 -31.23
C LEU A 78 -8.73 -27.94 -30.06
N ARG A 79 -8.22 -27.85 -28.83
CA ARG A 79 -9.01 -27.99 -27.59
C ARG A 79 -10.12 -26.96 -27.41
N LEU A 80 -10.03 -25.81 -28.09
CA LEU A 80 -10.98 -24.70 -27.91
C LEU A 80 -11.90 -24.50 -29.12
N GLN A 81 -11.81 -25.32 -30.18
CA GLN A 81 -12.51 -25.05 -31.45
C GLN A 81 -14.02 -24.84 -31.33
N ASN A 82 -14.68 -25.53 -30.39
CA ASN A 82 -16.14 -25.49 -30.22
C ASN A 82 -16.64 -24.51 -29.15
N VAL A 83 -15.75 -23.72 -28.53
CA VAL A 83 -16.14 -22.73 -27.52
C VAL A 83 -16.29 -21.37 -28.21
N THR A 84 -17.42 -20.69 -28.08
CA THR A 84 -17.55 -19.32 -28.61
C THR A 84 -16.59 -18.38 -27.87
N PRO A 85 -15.81 -17.53 -28.57
CA PRO A 85 -14.96 -16.54 -27.91
C PRO A 85 -15.83 -15.58 -27.08
N THR A 86 -15.54 -15.46 -25.79
CA THR A 86 -16.26 -14.54 -24.91
C THR A 86 -16.02 -13.10 -25.37
N ASN A 87 -17.08 -12.45 -25.86
CA ASN A 87 -17.06 -11.06 -26.28
C ASN A 87 -17.34 -10.17 -25.05
N TYR A 88 -16.31 -9.43 -24.60
CA TYR A 88 -16.39 -8.59 -23.40
C TYR A 88 -16.83 -7.14 -23.68
N THR A 89 -17.33 -6.84 -24.88
CA THR A 89 -17.51 -5.45 -25.34
C THR A 89 -18.92 -4.90 -25.17
N GLU A 90 -19.86 -5.65 -24.61
CA GLU A 90 -21.18 -5.08 -24.27
C GLU A 90 -21.22 -4.68 -22.80
N ILE A 91 -21.05 -3.39 -22.55
CA ILE A 91 -21.38 -2.76 -21.27
C ILE A 91 -22.87 -2.39 -21.37
N PRO A 92 -23.78 -3.00 -20.60
CA PRO A 92 -25.18 -2.59 -20.60
C PRO A 92 -25.28 -1.13 -20.12
N LEU A 93 -25.85 -0.27 -20.96
CA LEU A 93 -26.07 1.17 -20.71
C LEU A 93 -26.96 1.45 -19.48
N ALA A 94 -27.59 0.42 -18.90
CA ALA A 94 -28.37 0.50 -17.68
C ALA A 94 -27.52 0.72 -16.40
N LYS A 95 -26.19 0.53 -16.44
CA LYS A 95 -25.34 0.73 -15.25
C LYS A 95 -25.08 2.18 -14.89
N LYS A 96 -25.34 3.18 -15.76
CA LYS A 96 -25.08 4.59 -15.43
C LYS A 96 -26.10 5.19 -14.44
N ALA A 97 -27.33 4.70 -14.41
CA ALA A 97 -28.33 5.12 -13.42
C ALA A 97 -28.11 4.49 -12.03
N LYS A 98 -27.39 3.35 -11.97
CA LYS A 98 -27.23 2.57 -10.73
C LYS A 98 -26.00 2.96 -9.89
N TRP A 99 -25.25 4.00 -10.27
CA TRP A 99 -24.14 4.51 -9.42
C TRP A 99 -24.59 5.56 -8.41
N SER A 100 -25.76 6.19 -8.58
CA SER A 100 -26.28 7.13 -7.58
C SER A 100 -27.15 6.47 -6.51
N GLU A 101 -27.54 5.20 -6.69
CA GLU A 101 -28.50 4.50 -5.82
C GLU A 101 -27.92 3.15 -5.32
N LEU A 102 -26.62 3.12 -5.08
CA LEU A 102 -25.91 1.97 -4.51
C LEU A 102 -24.97 2.43 -3.40
N GLU A 103 -25.40 3.45 -2.66
CA GLU A 103 -24.71 3.90 -1.44
C GLU A 103 -25.11 3.10 -0.20
N ASP A 104 -26.07 2.15 -0.25
CA ASP A 104 -26.65 1.60 1.00
C ASP A 104 -26.58 0.09 1.24
N ASP A 105 -26.04 -0.75 0.34
CA ASP A 105 -26.10 -2.22 0.52
C ASP A 105 -24.75 -2.96 0.43
N LEU A 106 -23.69 -2.39 1.01
CA LEU A 106 -22.58 -3.22 1.50
C LEU A 106 -22.98 -3.82 2.85
N ILE A 107 -23.76 -4.90 2.77
CA ILE A 107 -24.16 -5.77 3.87
C ILE A 107 -22.90 -6.19 4.64
N GLY A 108 -22.63 -5.51 5.77
CA GLY A 108 -21.53 -5.81 6.70
C GLY A 108 -20.43 -4.75 6.84
N SER A 109 -20.50 -3.58 6.20
CA SER A 109 -19.55 -2.49 6.52
C SER A 109 -19.81 -2.00 7.94
N LYS A 110 -18.89 -2.29 8.87
CA LYS A 110 -18.90 -1.65 10.18
C LYS A 110 -18.85 -0.14 9.97
N GLU A 111 -19.75 0.58 10.64
CA GLU A 111 -19.76 2.04 10.63
C GLU A 111 -18.39 2.55 11.09
N GLU A 112 -17.76 3.38 10.27
CA GLU A 112 -16.41 3.85 10.53
C GLU A 112 -16.45 5.08 11.45
N VAL A 113 -16.50 4.78 12.74
CA VAL A 113 -16.54 5.78 13.82
C VAL A 113 -15.13 6.12 14.29
N TYR A 114 -14.85 7.41 14.43
CA TYR A 114 -13.63 7.93 15.05
C TYR A 114 -13.97 8.74 16.31
N THR A 115 -13.22 8.51 17.39
CA THR A 115 -13.36 9.22 18.67
C THR A 115 -12.33 10.34 18.81
N GLU A 116 -12.46 11.17 19.84
CA GLU A 116 -11.50 12.25 20.16
C GLU A 116 -10.07 11.71 20.39
N GLU A 117 -9.96 10.49 20.90
CA GLU A 117 -8.69 9.81 21.09
C GLU A 117 -7.97 9.60 19.76
N HIS A 118 -8.70 9.32 18.68
CA HIS A 118 -8.12 9.15 17.35
C HIS A 118 -7.56 10.46 16.77
N GLU A 119 -8.16 11.60 17.12
CA GLU A 119 -7.66 12.91 16.73
C GLU A 119 -6.38 13.27 17.48
N LYS A 120 -6.30 12.95 18.78
CA LYS A 120 -5.07 13.12 19.58
C LYS A 120 -3.90 12.27 19.08
N LEU A 121 -4.18 11.17 18.38
CA LEU A 121 -3.17 10.28 17.80
C LEU A 121 -2.63 10.75 16.44
N LEU A 122 -3.26 11.75 15.82
CA LEU A 122 -2.75 12.37 14.60
C LEU A 122 -1.50 13.17 14.91
N GLY A 123 -0.42 12.91 14.15
CA GLY A 123 0.71 13.81 14.16
C GLY A 123 0.47 15.00 13.24
N SER A 124 1.01 16.15 13.62
CA SER A 124 1.11 17.33 12.77
C SER A 124 2.57 17.76 12.71
N THR A 125 3.00 18.18 11.53
CA THR A 125 4.26 18.87 11.33
C THR A 125 4.01 20.31 10.90
N GLU A 126 4.87 21.22 11.31
CA GLU A 126 4.94 22.60 10.81
C GLU A 126 5.95 22.72 9.65
N LEU A 127 6.80 21.70 9.45
CA LEU A 127 7.79 21.67 8.40
C LEU A 127 7.17 21.28 7.06
N ASP A 128 7.57 21.98 6.01
CA ASP A 128 7.20 21.66 4.64
C ASP A 128 7.99 20.45 4.13
N TRP A 129 7.28 19.50 3.52
CA TRP A 129 7.90 18.36 2.85
C TRP A 129 7.83 18.51 1.32
N THR A 130 8.99 18.45 0.67
CA THR A 130 9.07 18.43 -0.79
C THR A 130 8.79 17.03 -1.33
N LEU A 131 7.58 16.82 -1.84
CA LEU A 131 7.15 15.55 -2.42
C LEU A 131 7.99 15.18 -3.66
N PHE A 132 8.21 13.87 -3.84
CA PHE A 132 8.88 13.30 -5.03
C PHE A 132 10.37 13.66 -5.18
N VAL A 133 11.02 14.08 -4.09
CA VAL A 133 12.48 14.37 -4.06
C VAL A 133 13.23 13.21 -3.42
N ASP A 134 12.88 12.87 -2.18
CA ASP A 134 13.54 11.77 -1.45
C ASP A 134 13.26 10.40 -2.10
N GLY A 135 14.34 9.70 -2.47
CA GLY A 135 14.27 8.40 -3.13
C GLY A 135 14.00 8.44 -4.63
N TYR A 136 14.17 9.60 -5.27
CA TYR A 136 14.05 9.79 -6.72
C TYR A 136 15.42 10.14 -7.33
N GLY A 137 15.66 9.64 -8.54
CA GLY A 137 16.85 9.94 -9.31
C GLY A 137 16.74 11.31 -9.99
N THR A 138 17.84 11.73 -10.62
CA THR A 138 17.89 12.94 -11.44
C THR A 138 16.91 12.90 -12.63
N ASP A 139 16.45 11.70 -13.00
CA ASP A 139 15.44 11.47 -14.03
C ASP A 139 13.99 11.60 -13.53
N GLY A 140 13.79 11.95 -12.26
CA GLY A 140 12.48 12.10 -11.62
C GLY A 140 11.76 10.77 -11.37
N LYS A 141 12.44 9.63 -11.48
CA LYS A 141 11.86 8.31 -11.19
C LYS A 141 12.33 7.80 -9.83
N ARG A 142 11.49 7.00 -9.19
CA ARG A 142 11.86 6.30 -7.95
C ARG A 142 13.04 5.36 -8.19
N ILE A 143 14.02 5.41 -7.28
CA ILE A 143 15.19 4.54 -7.31
C ILE A 143 14.86 3.27 -6.53
N TYR A 144 14.77 2.15 -7.24
CA TYR A 144 14.52 0.83 -6.65
C TYR A 144 15.83 0.10 -6.43
N ASP A 145 16.04 -0.42 -5.22
CA ASP A 145 17.23 -1.19 -4.87
C ASP A 145 16.82 -2.47 -4.10
N PRO A 146 17.13 -3.68 -4.62
CA PRO A 146 16.81 -4.93 -3.95
C PRO A 146 17.63 -5.22 -2.69
N ILE A 147 18.77 -4.58 -2.47
CA ILE A 147 19.70 -4.84 -1.39
C ILE A 147 19.56 -3.75 -0.32
N GLU A 148 19.85 -2.50 -0.68
CA GLU A 148 19.87 -1.37 0.26
C GLU A 148 18.50 -0.70 0.42
N GLY A 149 17.57 -0.99 -0.50
CA GLY A 149 16.25 -0.40 -0.48
C GLY A 149 15.45 -0.85 0.75
N LYS A 150 14.61 0.05 1.26
CA LYS A 150 13.68 -0.24 2.36
C LYS A 150 12.25 -0.21 1.85
N THR A 151 11.42 -1.10 2.37
CA THR A 151 10.02 -1.26 1.93
C THR A 151 9.13 -0.34 2.75
N CYS A 152 8.36 0.51 2.08
CA CYS A 152 7.34 1.32 2.74
C CYS A 152 6.05 0.51 2.95
N HIS A 153 5.47 0.56 4.14
CA HIS A 153 4.19 -0.08 4.46
C HIS A 153 3.02 0.41 3.57
N GLN A 154 2.98 1.71 3.29
CA GLN A 154 1.86 2.34 2.59
C GLN A 154 1.86 2.09 1.07
N CYS A 155 2.99 2.35 0.39
CA CYS A 155 3.08 2.15 -1.06
C CYS A 155 3.65 0.77 -1.45
N ARG A 156 4.19 0.00 -0.49
CA ARG A 156 4.76 -1.34 -0.67
C ARG A 156 5.93 -1.39 -1.66
N GLN A 157 6.52 -0.23 -1.95
CA GLN A 157 7.67 -0.11 -2.83
C GLN A 157 8.97 -0.19 -2.01
N LYS A 158 9.92 -1.01 -2.47
CA LYS A 158 11.27 -1.10 -1.95
C LYS A 158 12.17 -0.14 -2.72
N THR A 159 12.54 0.97 -2.11
CA THR A 159 13.23 2.09 -2.79
C THR A 159 14.39 2.62 -1.93
N LEU A 160 15.26 3.48 -2.47
CA LEU A 160 16.24 4.28 -1.69
C LEU A 160 15.60 5.57 -1.17
N GLY A 161 16.17 6.21 -0.14
CA GLY A 161 15.58 7.35 0.57
C GLY A 161 15.28 7.15 2.06
N LEU A 162 14.69 8.16 2.68
CA LEU A 162 14.39 8.23 4.11
C LEU A 162 13.16 7.40 4.48
N ARG A 163 13.30 6.62 5.57
CA ARG A 163 12.23 5.79 6.13
C ARG A 163 12.17 5.98 7.62
N THR A 164 10.95 5.96 8.13
CA THR A 164 10.69 5.90 9.57
C THR A 164 11.07 4.55 10.15
N ASN A 165 11.36 4.52 11.45
CA ASN A 165 11.44 3.29 12.24
C ASN A 165 10.59 3.43 13.51
N CYS A 166 9.69 2.48 13.74
CA CYS A 166 8.76 2.52 14.88
C CYS A 166 9.42 1.97 16.14
N SER A 167 9.33 2.73 17.24
CA SER A 167 9.83 2.34 18.56
C SER A 167 9.15 1.08 19.11
N LYS A 168 7.83 0.94 18.87
CA LYS A 168 6.99 -0.14 19.41
C LYS A 168 7.15 -1.45 18.65
N CYS A 169 6.97 -1.45 17.32
CA CYS A 169 6.96 -2.70 16.56
C CYS A 169 8.32 -3.08 15.99
N LYS A 170 9.19 -2.13 15.66
CA LYS A 170 10.50 -2.36 15.02
C LYS A 170 10.44 -3.28 13.78
N MET A 171 9.28 -3.36 13.15
CA MET A 171 8.97 -4.24 12.01
C MET A 171 8.73 -3.43 10.72
N LEU A 172 8.66 -4.14 9.58
CA LEU A 172 8.41 -3.54 8.26
C LEU A 172 7.12 -2.71 8.19
N HIS A 173 6.08 -3.04 8.97
CA HIS A 173 4.85 -2.25 9.01
C HIS A 173 5.00 -0.88 9.71
N GLY A 174 6.12 -0.66 10.41
CA GLY A 174 6.52 0.63 10.98
C GLY A 174 7.35 1.52 10.05
N GLN A 175 7.68 1.06 8.84
CA GLN A 175 8.50 1.79 7.89
C GLN A 175 7.64 2.53 6.86
N PHE A 176 7.76 3.86 6.83
CA PHE A 176 7.07 4.73 5.89
C PHE A 176 8.08 5.60 5.15
N CYS A 177 7.92 5.77 3.83
CA CYS A 177 8.66 6.78 3.10
C CYS A 177 8.06 8.17 3.38
N GLY A 178 8.88 9.23 3.24
CA GLY A 178 8.45 10.60 3.55
C GLY A 178 7.19 11.03 2.80
N ASP A 179 7.11 10.77 1.48
CA ASP A 179 5.91 11.07 0.68
C ASP A 179 4.63 10.45 1.29
N CYS A 180 4.70 9.17 1.69
CA CYS A 180 3.53 8.49 2.22
C CYS A 180 3.18 8.99 3.62
N LEU A 181 4.19 9.21 4.47
CA LEU A 181 3.98 9.70 5.82
C LEU A 181 3.33 11.09 5.80
N TYR A 182 3.88 12.00 5.00
CA TYR A 182 3.37 13.36 4.86
C TYR A 182 1.97 13.39 4.23
N MET A 183 1.78 12.78 3.06
CA MET A 183 0.48 12.85 2.38
C MET A 183 -0.63 12.14 3.15
N ARG A 184 -0.34 11.00 3.79
CA ARG A 184 -1.37 10.15 4.40
C ARG A 184 -1.64 10.48 5.85
N TYR A 185 -0.61 10.90 6.60
CA TYR A 185 -0.71 11.11 8.05
C TYR A 185 -0.40 12.55 8.44
N GLY A 186 0.38 13.29 7.66
CA GLY A 186 0.70 14.70 7.95
C GLY A 186 1.86 14.84 8.92
N GLU A 187 2.73 13.83 8.95
CA GLU A 187 3.94 13.77 9.78
C GLU A 187 5.18 13.86 8.89
N HIS A 188 6.26 14.43 9.44
CA HIS A 188 7.53 14.58 8.75
C HIS A 188 8.48 13.41 9.05
N VAL A 189 9.18 12.90 8.03
CA VAL A 189 10.04 11.71 8.20
C VAL A 189 11.28 12.00 9.06
N LEU A 190 11.82 13.22 9.00
CA LEU A 190 12.97 13.61 9.82
C LEU A 190 12.58 13.72 11.30
N GLU A 191 11.50 14.44 11.61
CA GLU A 191 10.95 14.53 12.97
C GLU A 191 10.64 13.13 13.53
N ALA A 192 10.05 12.25 12.72
CA ALA A 192 9.77 10.87 13.13
C ALA A 192 11.04 10.06 13.44
N ASN A 193 12.15 10.35 12.77
CA ASN A 193 13.43 9.66 12.97
C ASN A 193 14.25 10.24 14.13
N GLU A 194 14.14 11.55 14.37
CA GLU A 194 14.75 12.21 15.53
C GLU A 194 14.07 11.78 16.83
N ASN A 195 12.76 11.56 16.79
CA ASN A 195 11.97 11.08 17.92
C ASN A 195 12.18 9.58 18.17
N THR A 196 13.02 9.23 19.15
CA THR A 196 13.28 7.84 19.57
C THR A 196 12.04 7.08 20.03
N ASN A 197 11.05 7.82 20.53
CA ASN A 197 9.77 7.28 21.00
C ASN A 197 8.68 7.25 19.91
N TRP A 198 8.99 7.60 18.66
CA TRP A 198 7.99 7.67 17.60
C TRP A 198 7.30 6.32 17.35
N ILE A 199 5.96 6.34 17.42
CA ILE A 199 5.10 5.18 17.20
C ILE A 199 4.44 5.30 15.83
N CYS A 200 4.43 4.25 15.01
CA CYS A 200 3.88 4.33 13.66
C CYS A 200 2.33 4.35 13.63
N PRO A 201 1.72 4.81 12.51
CA PRO A 201 0.27 4.83 12.34
C PRO A 201 -0.43 3.48 12.52
N VAL A 202 0.25 2.37 12.23
CA VAL A 202 -0.28 1.01 12.45
C VAL A 202 -0.42 0.74 13.94
N CYS A 203 0.64 0.99 14.70
CA CYS A 203 0.68 0.80 16.15
C CYS A 203 -0.24 1.75 16.92
N ARG A 204 -0.48 2.96 16.39
CA ARG A 204 -1.48 3.90 16.90
C ARG A 204 -2.91 3.53 16.51
N GLY A 205 -3.10 2.54 15.62
CA GLY A 205 -4.44 2.15 15.17
C GLY A 205 -5.09 3.12 14.17
N ILE A 206 -4.37 4.10 13.63
CA ILE A 206 -4.91 5.09 12.67
C ILE A 206 -4.48 4.84 11.21
N CYS A 207 -3.78 3.74 10.93
CA CYS A 207 -3.32 3.40 9.59
C CYS A 207 -4.48 3.34 8.57
N ASN A 208 -4.34 4.09 7.47
CA ASN A 208 -5.32 4.19 6.38
C ASN A 208 -4.90 3.43 5.11
N CYS A 209 -3.96 2.49 5.21
CA CYS A 209 -3.60 1.63 4.09
C CYS A 209 -4.75 0.66 3.74
N SER A 210 -4.79 0.19 2.49
CA SER A 210 -5.89 -0.65 2.02
C SER A 210 -6.04 -1.94 2.84
N PHE A 211 -4.94 -2.59 3.20
CA PHE A 211 -4.96 -3.83 3.97
C PHE A 211 -5.43 -3.60 5.42
N CYS A 212 -4.92 -2.57 6.10
CA CYS A 212 -5.34 -2.25 7.46
C CYS A 212 -6.82 -1.83 7.52
N ARG A 213 -7.33 -1.15 6.50
CA ARG A 213 -8.74 -0.77 6.42
C ARG A 213 -9.65 -1.97 6.15
N GLN A 214 -9.28 -2.83 5.18
CA GLN A 214 -10.00 -4.07 4.92
C GLN A 214 -10.05 -4.99 6.14
N ALA A 215 -8.93 -5.11 6.87
CA ALA A 215 -8.88 -5.88 8.12
C ALA A 215 -9.83 -5.35 9.20
N LYS A 216 -10.16 -4.05 9.16
CA LYS A 216 -11.16 -3.42 10.06
C LYS A 216 -12.60 -3.47 9.52
N GLY A 217 -12.80 -3.96 8.29
CA GLY A 217 -14.10 -3.93 7.60
C GLY A 217 -14.43 -2.61 6.91
N PHE A 218 -13.45 -1.72 6.72
CA PHE A 218 -13.65 -0.42 6.08
C PHE A 218 -13.24 -0.43 4.60
N PRO A 219 -13.90 0.37 3.75
CA PRO A 219 -13.54 0.48 2.34
C PRO A 219 -12.15 1.10 2.18
N PRO A 220 -11.37 0.72 1.14
CA PRO A 220 -10.03 1.26 0.91
C PRO A 220 -10.08 2.75 0.56
N THR A 221 -9.11 3.51 1.08
CA THR A 221 -9.06 4.99 0.91
C THR A 221 -8.74 5.45 -0.52
N GLY A 222 -8.15 4.61 -1.38
CA GLY A 222 -7.80 5.00 -2.75
C GLY A 222 -6.87 6.24 -2.84
N PRO A 223 -6.86 6.93 -4.00
CA PRO A 223 -6.07 8.14 -4.25
C PRO A 223 -6.83 9.42 -3.82
N LEU A 224 -7.05 9.61 -2.52
CA LEU A 224 -7.81 10.78 -2.01
C LEU A 224 -6.98 12.05 -1.78
N TYR A 225 -5.65 11.96 -1.72
CA TYR A 225 -4.80 13.08 -1.30
C TYR A 225 -5.03 14.37 -2.11
N ARG A 226 -5.15 14.29 -3.45
CA ARG A 226 -5.36 15.47 -4.30
C ARG A 226 -6.67 16.20 -3.99
N LYS A 227 -7.74 15.47 -3.73
CA LYS A 227 -9.04 16.05 -3.35
C LYS A 227 -8.92 16.72 -1.97
N ILE A 228 -8.30 16.02 -1.03
CA ILE A 228 -8.14 16.45 0.36
C ILE A 228 -7.28 17.71 0.48
N LYS A 229 -6.18 17.78 -0.27
CA LYS A 229 -5.32 18.97 -0.32
C LYS A 229 -6.08 20.20 -0.84
N LYS A 230 -6.95 20.03 -1.84
CA LYS A 230 -7.80 21.13 -2.36
C LYS A 230 -8.82 21.62 -1.33
N LEU A 231 -9.26 20.74 -0.43
CA LEU A 231 -10.18 21.08 0.66
C LEU A 231 -9.47 21.70 1.87
N GLY A 232 -8.14 21.87 1.84
CA GLY A 232 -7.38 22.53 2.91
C GLY A 232 -7.01 21.64 4.09
N TYR A 233 -7.24 20.33 4.02
CA TYR A 233 -6.84 19.40 5.09
C TYR A 233 -5.34 19.07 5.00
N LYS A 234 -4.69 18.95 6.15
CA LYS A 234 -3.25 18.64 6.27
C LYS A 234 -2.89 17.29 5.64
N SER A 235 -3.68 16.25 5.92
CA SER A 235 -3.42 14.90 5.41
C SER A 235 -4.69 14.08 5.23
N VAL A 236 -4.56 12.91 4.60
CA VAL A 236 -5.68 11.99 4.41
C VAL A 236 -6.28 11.53 5.74
N ALA A 237 -5.44 11.26 6.75
CA ALA A 237 -5.90 10.84 8.07
C ALA A 237 -6.70 11.94 8.77
N HIS A 238 -6.26 13.20 8.70
CA HIS A 238 -7.01 14.35 9.25
C HIS A 238 -8.41 14.44 8.66
N TYR A 239 -8.53 14.35 7.33
CA TYR A 239 -9.83 14.36 6.66
C TYR A 239 -10.74 13.21 7.13
N LEU A 240 -10.23 11.98 7.17
CA LEU A 240 -11.04 10.81 7.54
C LEU A 240 -11.56 10.89 8.97
N ILE A 241 -10.73 11.36 9.90
CA ILE A 241 -11.07 11.46 11.32
C ILE A 241 -12.03 12.63 11.56
N GLN A 242 -11.73 13.82 11.03
CA GLN A 242 -12.55 15.02 11.24
C GLN A 242 -13.94 14.90 10.59
N THR A 243 -14.02 14.45 9.33
CA THR A 243 -15.31 14.38 8.62
C THR A 243 -16.27 13.36 9.19
N ARG A 244 -15.75 12.26 9.76
CA ARG A 244 -16.60 11.21 10.33
C ARG A 244 -16.85 11.40 11.82
N ARG A 245 -16.02 12.15 12.54
CA ARG A 245 -16.35 12.65 13.89
C ARG A 245 -17.53 13.62 13.83
N GLN A 246 -17.55 14.55 12.87
CA GLN A 246 -18.64 15.52 12.71
C GLN A 246 -20.01 14.87 12.44
N LYS A 247 -20.05 13.68 11.84
CA LYS A 247 -21.31 12.92 11.66
C LYS A 247 -21.92 12.40 12.96
N ILE A 248 -21.14 12.34 14.03
CA ILE A 248 -21.52 11.74 15.33
C ILE A 248 -21.70 12.83 16.39
N ALA A 249 -21.18 14.04 16.17
CA ALA A 249 -21.56 15.17 16.99
C ALA A 249 -23.08 15.38 16.84
N PRO A 250 -23.87 15.35 17.93
CA PRO A 250 -25.27 15.73 17.84
C PRO A 250 -25.32 17.16 17.27
N GLU A 251 -26.26 17.41 16.34
CA GLU A 251 -26.62 18.77 15.94
C GLU A 251 -26.96 19.57 17.21
N ASN A 252 -25.98 20.30 17.72
CA ASN A 252 -26.17 21.51 18.50
C ASN A 252 -24.88 22.29 18.37
N ASP A 253 -25.07 23.57 18.06
CA ASP A 253 -24.07 24.64 17.98
C ASP A 253 -23.30 24.75 16.65
N LEU A 254 -24.06 25.12 15.61
CA LEU A 254 -23.58 26.11 14.66
C LEU A 254 -23.37 27.44 15.41
N PRO A 255 -22.20 28.10 15.33
CA PRO A 255 -22.06 29.44 15.87
C PRO A 255 -22.81 30.41 14.95
N VAL A 256 -23.92 30.94 15.49
CA VAL A 256 -24.62 32.11 14.98
C VAL A 256 -23.59 33.25 14.88
N LYS A 257 -23.33 33.71 13.66
CA LYS A 257 -22.63 34.98 13.45
C LYS A 257 -23.56 36.10 13.92
N THR A 258 -23.40 36.56 15.15
CA THR A 258 -23.94 37.84 15.58
C THR A 258 -23.14 38.95 14.89
N VAL A 259 -23.88 39.77 14.16
CA VAL A 259 -23.40 40.95 13.47
C VAL A 259 -23.58 42.08 14.47
N GLU A 260 -22.50 42.56 15.09
CA GLU A 260 -22.54 43.79 15.88
C GLU A 260 -21.76 44.87 15.13
N LYS A 261 -22.53 45.73 14.47
CA LYS A 261 -22.13 47.10 14.14
C LYS A 261 -22.51 47.95 15.35
N GLU A 262 -21.54 48.62 15.97
CA GLU A 262 -21.83 49.89 16.65
C GLU A 262 -20.70 50.88 16.37
N GLU A 263 -21.07 51.93 15.63
CA GLU A 263 -20.44 53.24 15.61
C GLU A 263 -20.69 53.93 16.95
N LYS A 264 -19.69 54.68 17.45
CA LYS A 264 -19.75 56.07 17.99
C LYS A 264 -18.53 56.33 18.88
N GLU A 265 -17.66 57.29 18.53
CA GLU A 265 -17.76 58.75 18.78
C GLU A 265 -16.79 59.08 19.94
N GLU A 266 -15.58 59.54 19.61
CA GLU A 266 -15.11 60.92 19.78
C GLU A 266 -14.84 61.30 21.25
N LYS A 267 -13.55 61.48 21.62
CA LYS A 267 -12.94 62.76 22.08
C LYS A 267 -11.70 62.58 22.98
N GLU A 268 -10.72 63.43 22.65
CA GLU A 268 -9.68 64.06 23.49
C GLU A 268 -8.67 63.20 24.26
N ALA A 269 -7.39 63.28 23.88
CA ALA A 269 -6.44 64.23 24.49
C ALA A 269 -5.01 64.04 23.95
N CYS A 270 -4.34 65.19 23.72
CA CYS A 270 -2.93 65.43 23.34
C CYS A 270 -2.56 65.35 21.85
#